data_AF-A0A7J8ZYM8-F1
#
_entry.id   AF-A0A7J8ZYM8-F1
#
_cell.length_a   1.000
_cell.length_b   1.000
_cell.length_c   1.000
_cell.angle_alpha   90.00
_cell.angle_beta   90.00
_cell.angle_gamma   90.00
#
_symmetry.space_group_name_H-M   'P 1'
#
loop_
_entity.id
_entity.type
_entity.pdbx_description
1 polymer ?
#
loop_
_entity_poly.entity_id
_entity_poly.type
_entity_poly.pdbx_seq_one_letter_code
_entity_poly.pdbx_strand_id
1 'polypeptide(L)'
;MALSNLTLAPIVPPSSSSSCCCFFIRSSSYCEVSGFETLIKSNGYRFPTVRSRFQSGAIDTRGVGIVENNNNAVPVSSSPSSSVVGNAVVDVPVSCYQLIGVSSQAEKDEIVKSVMNLKGSEVDDGYTSDVVASRQEILMDVRDKLLFETEYAGNVKEKIPPKSSLRIPWRWLPAAVCLLQEVGEEELVLEVGRAAIQRTDAKPYIHDLLLSMALAECSIAKIGFEKNKVSEGFEALARAQCLLRSTKSLKQMMLLSQIEESLEELAPACTLELLGLPRSPENADRRRGAIAALRELLRQGLDVESSCQVQDWPSFLSQALNRLLASEVVDILPWDNLAMARKNKKSIESQNQRVVIDFTCFYMALIAHIALGFSSRQTDLIIKAKTICECLITSEGTDLKLEEAFCLFLLGQGSEAEIIEKLQQLESNSNRAPQNSIAGKEKLSSSSTNSSL
;
A
#
# COMPACT_ATOMS: atom_id res chain seq x y z
N MET A 1 -4.85 10.64 21.40
CA MET A 1 -3.37 10.86 21.34
C MET A 1 -2.63 9.85 20.44
N ALA A 2 -3.33 8.95 19.71
CA ALA A 2 -2.68 7.98 18.83
C ALA A 2 -2.20 8.55 17.48
N LEU A 3 -2.75 9.68 17.02
CA LEU A 3 -2.42 10.30 15.73
C LEU A 3 -1.47 11.51 15.83
N SER A 4 -1.23 12.04 17.03
CA SER A 4 -0.31 13.18 17.26
C SER A 4 1.16 12.82 17.01
N ASN A 5 1.46 11.53 16.85
CA ASN A 5 2.80 10.99 16.60
C ASN A 5 3.01 10.50 15.16
N LEU A 6 2.06 10.75 14.24
CA LEU A 6 2.25 10.58 12.79
C LEU A 6 2.87 11.83 12.16
N THR A 7 3.87 12.43 12.81
CA THR A 7 4.75 13.37 12.12
C THR A 7 5.71 12.54 11.28
N LEU A 8 5.26 12.15 10.07
CA LEU A 8 6.09 11.54 9.04
C LEU A 8 7.19 12.54 8.69
N ALA A 9 8.37 12.37 9.28
CA ALA A 9 9.56 13.05 8.82
C ALA A 9 9.86 12.59 7.37
N PRO A 10 10.31 13.50 6.48
CA PRO A 10 10.58 13.15 5.10
C PRO A 10 11.62 12.02 5.04
N ILE A 11 11.22 10.88 4.48
CA ILE A 11 12.08 9.72 4.25
C ILE A 11 13.05 10.09 3.11
N VAL A 12 14.30 10.41 3.46
CA VAL A 12 15.40 10.50 2.49
C VAL A 12 15.99 9.10 2.33
N PRO A 13 16.06 8.53 1.11
CA PRO A 13 16.58 7.18 0.93
C PRO A 13 18.11 7.15 1.11
N PRO A 14 18.68 6.22 1.89
CA PRO A 14 20.12 5.99 1.93
C PRO A 14 20.58 5.08 0.79
N SER A 15 21.79 5.34 0.32
CA SER A 15 22.53 4.61 -0.71
C SER A 15 23.03 3.24 -0.23
N SER A 16 22.76 2.23 -1.06
CA SER A 16 23.37 0.89 -1.20
C SER A 16 24.48 0.42 -0.23
N SER A 17 24.29 -0.76 0.40
CA SER A 17 25.14 -1.96 0.18
C SER A 17 24.78 -3.19 1.03
N SER A 18 24.70 -4.33 0.34
CA SER A 18 25.18 -5.69 0.70
C SER A 18 24.58 -6.52 1.86
N SER A 19 23.85 -7.57 1.44
CA SER A 19 24.01 -9.02 1.74
C SER A 19 23.96 -9.54 3.20
N CYS A 20 22.96 -10.38 3.54
CA CYS A 20 23.12 -11.82 3.83
C CYS A 20 21.75 -12.51 4.08
N CYS A 21 21.76 -13.85 4.16
CA CYS A 21 20.67 -14.80 3.90
C CYS A 21 19.87 -15.32 5.13
N CYS A 22 18.66 -15.85 4.83
CA CYS A 22 17.83 -16.86 5.56
C CYS A 22 17.21 -16.44 6.92
N PHE A 23 16.01 -16.86 7.39
CA PHE A 23 15.16 -18.05 7.20
C PHE A 23 13.65 -17.71 7.37
N PHE A 24 12.81 -18.57 6.79
CA PHE A 24 11.34 -18.64 6.94
C PHE A 24 10.85 -18.77 8.38
N ILE A 25 9.74 -18.13 8.72
CA ILE A 25 8.67 -18.77 9.50
C ILE A 25 7.34 -18.62 8.75
N ARG A 26 6.79 -19.79 8.44
CA ARG A 26 5.50 -20.08 7.85
C ARG A 26 4.44 -19.97 8.96
N SER A 27 3.38 -19.20 8.74
CA SER A 27 2.09 -19.45 9.37
C SER A 27 1.04 -19.52 8.28
N SER A 28 0.49 -20.73 8.12
CA SER A 28 -0.58 -21.07 7.21
C SER A 28 -1.88 -21.03 7.99
N SER A 29 -2.72 -20.06 7.69
CA SER A 29 -4.16 -20.15 7.93
C SER A 29 -4.88 -19.39 6.82
N TYR A 30 -5.49 -20.16 5.93
CA TYR A 30 -6.32 -19.74 4.82
C TYR A 30 -7.41 -18.77 5.29
N CYS A 31 -7.27 -17.52 4.87
CA CYS A 31 -8.38 -16.63 4.52
C CYS A 31 -7.82 -15.69 3.46
N GLU A 32 -8.00 -16.08 2.20
CA GLU A 32 -7.76 -15.22 1.04
C GLU A 32 -8.63 -13.97 1.15
N VAL A 33 -8.09 -12.91 1.75
CA VAL A 33 -8.48 -11.55 1.40
C VAL A 33 -7.28 -11.00 0.66
N SER A 34 -7.33 -11.20 -0.65
CA SER A 34 -6.39 -10.67 -1.62
C SER A 34 -6.28 -9.15 -1.51
N GLY A 35 -5.49 -8.60 -0.59
CA GLY A 35 -5.41 -7.15 -0.38
C GLY A 35 -5.11 -6.35 -1.67
N PHE A 36 -4.34 -6.94 -2.58
CA PHE A 36 -4.04 -6.36 -3.88
C PHE A 36 -5.13 -6.58 -4.95
N GLU A 37 -5.82 -7.72 -4.89
CA GLU A 37 -6.81 -8.12 -5.89
C GLU A 37 -8.22 -7.65 -5.52
N THR A 38 -8.55 -7.48 -4.23
CA THR A 38 -9.82 -6.93 -3.73
C THR A 38 -9.89 -5.42 -3.99
N LEU A 39 -8.74 -4.73 -4.05
CA LEU A 39 -8.62 -3.36 -4.54
C LEU A 39 -8.95 -3.24 -6.04
N ILE A 40 -8.82 -4.32 -6.81
CA ILE A 40 -9.01 -4.35 -8.27
C ILE A 40 -10.32 -5.07 -8.68
N LYS A 41 -10.81 -6.04 -7.91
CA LYS A 41 -11.95 -6.91 -8.28
C LYS A 41 -13.27 -6.52 -7.62
N SER A 42 -13.28 -5.82 -6.49
CA SER A 42 -14.54 -5.51 -5.80
C SER A 42 -15.23 -4.22 -6.26
N ASN A 43 -14.70 -3.52 -7.27
CA ASN A 43 -15.41 -2.46 -7.99
C ASN A 43 -14.76 -2.26 -9.36
N GLY A 44 -15.56 -2.25 -10.42
CA GLY A 44 -15.18 -1.76 -11.76
C GLY A 44 -14.92 -0.26 -11.81
N TYR A 45 -14.23 0.27 -10.81
CA TYR A 45 -13.82 1.66 -10.69
C TYR A 45 -12.41 1.68 -10.10
N ARG A 46 -11.48 2.10 -10.97
CA ARG A 46 -10.45 3.13 -10.77
C ARG A 46 -9.83 3.20 -9.36
N PHE A 47 -8.50 3.35 -9.30
CA PHE A 47 -7.83 3.93 -8.14
C PHE A 47 -8.71 5.01 -7.50
N PRO A 48 -8.88 5.04 -6.17
CA PRO A 48 -9.73 6.02 -5.51
C PRO A 48 -9.27 7.41 -5.94
N THR A 49 -9.99 8.01 -6.87
CA THR A 49 -9.73 9.35 -7.36
C THR A 49 -10.58 10.25 -6.48
N VAL A 50 -9.96 10.93 -5.52
CA VAL A 50 -10.62 11.99 -4.77
C VAL A 50 -10.87 13.17 -5.71
N ARG A 51 -11.97 13.11 -6.47
CA ARG A 51 -12.83 14.22 -6.91
C ARG A 51 -13.74 13.77 -8.05
N SER A 52 -15.02 13.57 -7.73
CA SER A 52 -16.11 13.87 -8.67
C SER A 52 -17.19 14.64 -7.91
N ARG A 53 -16.98 15.95 -7.76
CA ARG A 53 -18.01 16.88 -7.29
C ARG A 53 -18.47 17.69 -8.51
N PHE A 54 -19.77 17.59 -8.83
CA PHE A 54 -20.55 18.29 -9.87
C PHE A 54 -20.36 17.86 -11.34
N GLN A 55 -21.37 17.22 -11.95
CA GLN A 55 -22.47 17.90 -12.68
C GLN A 55 -23.56 16.92 -13.18
N SER A 56 -24.80 17.40 -13.02
CA SER A 56 -26.12 17.11 -13.59
C SER A 56 -26.38 16.02 -14.64
N GLY A 57 -27.62 15.49 -14.58
CA GLY A 57 -28.35 15.06 -15.78
C GLY A 57 -29.51 14.11 -15.51
N ALA A 58 -30.73 14.67 -15.40
CA ALA A 58 -31.99 13.93 -15.31
C ALA A 58 -32.23 13.03 -16.53
N ILE A 59 -32.70 11.79 -16.33
CA ILE A 59 -33.59 11.11 -17.28
C ILE A 59 -34.63 10.28 -16.51
N ASP A 60 -35.87 10.61 -16.84
CA ASP A 60 -37.15 10.00 -16.51
C ASP A 60 -37.29 8.60 -17.15
N THR A 61 -37.92 7.63 -16.49
CA THR A 61 -38.66 6.58 -17.21
C THR A 61 -39.73 5.95 -16.33
N ARG A 62 -40.97 6.23 -16.76
CA ARG A 62 -42.23 5.58 -16.42
C ARG A 62 -42.18 4.05 -16.61
N GLY A 63 -42.75 3.35 -15.64
CA GLY A 63 -43.95 2.53 -15.87
C GLY A 63 -43.79 1.06 -16.26
N VAL A 64 -44.74 0.27 -15.71
CA VAL A 64 -45.11 -1.13 -16.00
C VAL A 64 -44.28 -2.18 -15.23
N GLY A 65 -44.83 -3.05 -14.38
CA GLY A 65 -46.21 -3.31 -13.99
C GLY A 65 -46.27 -4.49 -13.00
N ILE A 66 -47.06 -4.29 -11.93
CA ILE A 66 -47.98 -5.22 -11.24
C ILE A 66 -47.83 -6.72 -11.58
N VAL A 67 -47.51 -7.53 -10.55
CA VAL A 67 -48.32 -8.70 -10.16
C VAL A 67 -48.34 -8.80 -8.63
N GLU A 68 -49.52 -8.56 -8.08
CA GLU A 68 -49.90 -8.81 -6.69
C GLU A 68 -49.96 -10.32 -6.42
N ASN A 69 -49.60 -10.73 -5.20
CA ASN A 69 -50.20 -11.92 -4.62
C ASN A 69 -50.53 -11.65 -3.15
N ASN A 70 -51.81 -11.34 -2.93
CA ASN A 70 -52.47 -11.23 -1.64
C ASN A 70 -52.59 -12.61 -1.00
N ASN A 71 -52.18 -12.73 0.26
CA ASN A 71 -52.83 -13.64 1.20
C ASN A 71 -52.93 -12.96 2.57
N ASN A 72 -54.17 -12.57 2.89
CA ASN A 72 -54.57 -12.04 4.19
C ASN A 72 -54.65 -13.19 5.21
N ALA A 73 -53.90 -13.06 6.31
CA ALA A 73 -54.22 -13.69 7.58
C ALA A 73 -54.05 -12.65 8.70
N VAL A 74 -55.11 -12.53 9.50
CA VAL A 74 -55.33 -11.57 10.59
C VAL A 74 -54.26 -11.68 11.69
N PRO A 75 -53.83 -10.57 12.34
CA PRO A 75 -52.74 -10.60 13.30
C PRO A 75 -53.24 -11.08 14.68
N VAL A 76 -52.68 -12.20 15.16
CA VAL A 76 -52.72 -12.53 16.59
C VAL A 76 -51.53 -11.86 17.25
N SER A 77 -51.84 -10.94 18.15
CA SER A 77 -50.92 -10.30 19.07
C SER A 77 -50.21 -11.34 19.94
N SER A 78 -48.94 -11.59 19.65
CA SER A 78 -48.00 -12.20 20.60
C SER A 78 -46.73 -11.36 20.60
N SER A 79 -46.65 -10.45 21.56
CA SER A 79 -45.43 -9.74 21.93
C SER A 79 -44.31 -10.78 22.15
N PRO A 80 -43.19 -10.75 21.42
CA PRO A 80 -41.99 -11.40 21.91
C PRO A 80 -41.46 -10.50 23.02
N SER A 81 -41.54 -11.01 24.24
CA SER A 81 -40.75 -10.55 25.37
C SER A 81 -39.33 -10.22 24.90
N SER A 82 -38.89 -8.99 25.14
CA SER A 82 -37.50 -8.57 25.04
C SER A 82 -36.67 -9.31 26.09
N SER A 83 -36.32 -10.56 25.80
CA SER A 83 -35.45 -11.38 26.65
C SER A 83 -34.00 -10.98 26.38
N VAL A 84 -33.47 -10.12 27.24
CA VAL A 84 -32.07 -9.99 27.69
C VAL A 84 -31.03 -10.73 26.83
N VAL A 85 -30.64 -10.16 25.69
CA VAL A 85 -29.50 -10.65 24.88
C VAL A 85 -28.14 -10.20 25.46
N GLY A 86 -28.14 -9.20 26.35
CA GLY A 86 -26.93 -8.55 26.90
C GLY A 86 -26.16 -9.32 27.99
N ASN A 87 -26.59 -10.53 28.37
CA ASN A 87 -25.94 -11.37 29.39
C ASN A 87 -25.32 -12.65 28.82
N ALA A 88 -25.28 -12.82 27.49
CA ALA A 88 -24.50 -13.90 26.89
C ALA A 88 -23.04 -13.75 27.34
N VAL A 89 -22.45 -14.83 27.84
CA VAL A 89 -21.06 -14.84 28.29
C VAL A 89 -20.19 -15.43 27.18
N VAL A 90 -19.03 -14.84 26.96
CA VAL A 90 -18.05 -15.29 25.97
C VAL A 90 -16.72 -15.59 26.68
N ASP A 91 -16.05 -16.65 26.22
CA ASP A 91 -14.67 -16.94 26.58
C ASP A 91 -13.76 -16.39 25.49
N VAL A 92 -12.89 -15.44 25.86
CA VAL A 92 -11.93 -14.81 24.96
C VAL A 92 -10.57 -15.48 25.17
N PRO A 93 -9.83 -15.88 24.12
CA PRO A 93 -8.54 -16.56 24.24
C PRO A 93 -7.40 -15.60 24.63
N VAL A 94 -7.59 -14.82 25.69
CA VAL A 94 -6.60 -13.88 26.24
C VAL A 94 -6.52 -14.03 27.75
N SER A 95 -5.33 -13.88 28.31
CA SER A 95 -5.13 -13.81 29.76
C SER A 95 -5.45 -12.41 30.31
N CYS A 96 -5.80 -12.34 31.59
CA CYS A 96 -5.96 -11.07 32.29
C CYS A 96 -4.70 -10.18 32.23
N TYR A 97 -3.51 -10.80 32.25
CA TYR A 97 -2.22 -10.11 32.20
C TYR A 97 -1.99 -9.43 30.84
N GLN A 98 -2.28 -10.14 29.74
CA GLN A 98 -2.18 -9.58 28.38
C GLN A 98 -3.14 -8.41 28.19
N LEU A 99 -4.37 -8.53 28.71
CA LEU A 99 -5.38 -7.48 28.56
C LEU A 99 -4.98 -6.13 29.19
N ILE A 100 -4.11 -6.16 30.20
CA ILE A 100 -3.60 -4.95 30.87
C ILE A 100 -2.13 -4.66 30.51
N GLY A 101 -1.56 -5.36 29.54
CA GLY A 101 -0.21 -5.11 29.01
C GLY A 101 0.92 -5.36 30.01
N VAL A 102 0.76 -6.33 30.92
CA VAL A 102 1.81 -6.67 31.89
C VAL A 102 2.20 -8.15 31.81
N SER A 103 3.41 -8.45 32.30
CA SER A 103 3.93 -9.81 32.42
C SER A 103 3.07 -10.66 33.36
N SER A 104 2.96 -11.97 33.09
CA SER A 104 2.33 -12.93 34.01
C SER A 104 3.05 -13.08 35.36
N GLN A 105 4.26 -12.52 35.48
CA GLN A 105 5.03 -12.45 36.71
C GLN A 105 4.88 -11.11 37.46
N ALA A 106 4.04 -10.21 36.96
CA ALA A 106 3.86 -8.88 37.53
C ALA A 106 3.36 -8.94 38.98
N GLU A 107 3.91 -8.06 39.82
CA GLU A 107 3.49 -7.96 41.22
C GLU A 107 2.13 -7.27 41.35
N LYS A 108 1.47 -7.43 42.51
CA LYS A 108 0.14 -6.84 42.76
C LYS A 108 0.12 -5.32 42.56
N ASP A 109 1.19 -4.65 42.97
CA ASP A 109 1.31 -3.20 42.83
C ASP A 109 1.47 -2.78 41.36
N GLU A 110 2.18 -3.56 40.56
CA GLU A 110 2.32 -3.33 39.11
C GLU A 110 0.99 -3.53 38.37
N ILE A 111 0.21 -4.55 38.76
CA ILE A 111 -1.13 -4.82 38.23
C ILE A 111 -2.05 -3.62 38.51
N VAL A 112 -2.11 -3.16 39.77
CA VAL A 112 -2.94 -2.01 40.16
C VAL A 112 -2.48 -0.75 39.42
N LYS A 113 -1.17 -0.51 39.32
CA LYS A 113 -0.62 0.63 38.60
C LYS A 113 -1.00 0.61 37.12
N SER A 114 -0.84 -0.53 36.43
CA SER A 114 -1.20 -0.63 35.01
C SER A 114 -2.68 -0.36 34.78
N VAL A 115 -3.55 -1.00 35.58
CA VAL A 115 -5.00 -0.79 35.49
C VAL A 115 -5.39 0.66 35.72
N MET A 116 -4.81 1.33 36.72
CA MET A 116 -5.11 2.73 37.01
C MET A 116 -4.59 3.68 35.92
N ASN A 117 -3.43 3.38 35.33
CA ASN A 117 -2.91 4.12 34.19
C ASN A 117 -3.85 4.00 32.99
N LEU A 118 -4.22 2.78 32.60
CA LEU A 118 -5.18 2.52 31.51
C LEU A 118 -6.51 3.21 31.79
N LYS A 119 -7.04 3.10 33.01
CA LYS A 119 -8.27 3.78 33.42
C LYS A 119 -8.21 5.30 33.24
N GLY A 120 -7.06 5.91 33.53
CA GLY A 120 -6.82 7.35 33.37
C GLY A 120 -6.58 7.80 31.92
N SER A 121 -6.31 6.88 31.00
CA SER A 121 -6.15 7.18 29.57
C SER A 121 -7.50 7.49 28.91
N GLU A 122 -7.53 8.57 28.14
CA GLU A 122 -8.68 8.91 27.30
C GLU A 122 -8.73 8.02 26.06
N VAL A 123 -9.92 7.47 25.79
CA VAL A 123 -10.21 6.66 24.61
C VAL A 123 -11.41 7.28 23.91
N ASP A 124 -11.13 8.20 23.00
CA ASP A 124 -12.13 8.74 22.08
C ASP A 124 -11.51 8.88 20.69
N ASP A 125 -11.24 7.72 20.09
CA ASP A 125 -10.87 7.59 18.68
C ASP A 125 -12.11 7.29 17.83
N GLY A 126 -13.30 7.73 18.26
CA GLY A 126 -14.58 7.45 17.62
C GLY A 126 -15.30 6.21 18.13
N TYR A 127 -14.88 5.64 19.26
CA TYR A 127 -15.59 4.55 19.94
C TYR A 127 -16.96 5.01 20.48
N THR A 128 -17.89 4.07 20.59
CA THR A 128 -19.19 4.33 21.22
C THR A 128 -19.07 4.55 22.74
N SER A 129 -20.00 5.31 23.31
CA SER A 129 -20.07 5.53 24.76
C SER A 129 -20.19 4.22 25.57
N ASP A 130 -20.82 3.21 24.98
CA ASP A 130 -20.99 1.89 25.61
C ASP A 130 -19.65 1.18 25.78
N VAL A 131 -18.73 1.33 24.82
CA VAL A 131 -17.37 0.79 24.91
C VAL A 131 -16.55 1.57 25.92
N VAL A 132 -16.63 2.90 25.93
CA VAL A 132 -15.93 3.74 26.92
C VAL A 132 -16.36 3.37 28.35
N ALA A 133 -17.66 3.14 28.58
CA ALA A 133 -18.17 2.68 29.87
C ALA A 133 -17.72 1.24 30.19
N SER A 134 -17.93 0.30 29.27
CA SER A 134 -17.57 -1.11 29.46
C SER A 134 -16.07 -1.32 29.67
N ARG A 135 -15.22 -0.45 29.10
CA ARG A 135 -13.77 -0.42 29.30
C ARG A 135 -13.40 -0.19 30.76
N GLN A 136 -14.12 0.71 31.43
CA GLN A 136 -13.91 0.95 32.86
C GLN A 136 -14.35 -0.24 33.70
N GLU A 137 -15.45 -0.89 33.33
CA GLU A 137 -15.98 -2.07 34.02
C GLU A 137 -15.02 -3.25 33.92
N ILE A 138 -14.57 -3.59 32.70
CA ILE A 138 -13.68 -4.74 32.47
C ILE A 138 -12.30 -4.53 33.12
N LEU A 139 -11.77 -3.29 33.15
CA LEU A 139 -10.51 -2.99 33.84
C LEU A 139 -10.59 -3.28 35.35
N MET A 140 -11.71 -2.94 36.00
CA MET A 140 -11.90 -3.23 37.43
C MET A 140 -12.12 -4.73 37.67
N ASP A 141 -12.89 -5.39 36.81
CA ASP A 141 -13.14 -6.84 36.88
C ASP A 141 -11.84 -7.64 36.73
N VAL A 142 -11.00 -7.31 35.74
CA VAL A 142 -9.72 -7.97 35.49
C VAL A 142 -8.75 -7.75 36.64
N ARG A 143 -8.72 -6.54 37.21
CA ARG A 143 -7.93 -6.25 38.42
C ARG A 143 -8.36 -7.16 39.56
N ASP A 144 -9.65 -7.25 39.84
CA ASP A 144 -10.16 -8.02 40.97
C ASP A 144 -9.93 -9.53 40.77
N LYS A 145 -10.11 -10.03 39.53
CA LYS A 145 -9.72 -11.39 39.15
C LYS A 145 -8.24 -11.67 39.42
N LEU A 146 -7.34 -10.77 39.02
CA LEU A 146 -5.90 -10.94 39.25
C LEU A 146 -5.50 -10.83 40.74
N LEU A 147 -6.22 -10.04 41.54
CA LEU A 147 -5.90 -9.83 42.95
C LEU A 147 -6.46 -10.92 43.87
N PHE A 148 -7.62 -11.48 43.52
CA PHE A 148 -8.42 -12.32 44.42
C PHE A 148 -8.76 -13.71 43.86
N GLU A 149 -8.71 -13.93 42.54
CA GLU A 149 -9.04 -15.22 41.92
C GLU A 149 -7.77 -15.96 41.45
N THR A 150 -7.39 -17.01 42.18
CA THR A 150 -6.17 -17.79 41.90
C THR A 150 -6.19 -18.50 40.55
N GLU A 151 -7.38 -18.78 39.98
CA GLU A 151 -7.48 -19.35 38.64
C GLU A 151 -6.96 -18.37 37.57
N TYR A 152 -7.26 -17.07 37.67
CA TYR A 152 -6.83 -16.07 36.70
C TYR A 152 -5.40 -15.60 36.96
N ALA A 153 -5.00 -15.46 38.23
CA ALA A 153 -3.65 -15.02 38.59
C ALA A 153 -2.59 -16.13 38.41
N GLY A 154 -2.97 -17.40 38.53
CA GLY A 154 -2.03 -18.51 38.65
C GLY A 154 -1.25 -18.48 39.97
N ASN A 155 -0.26 -19.36 40.09
CA ASN A 155 0.63 -19.42 41.26
C ASN A 155 2.05 -19.81 40.85
N VAL A 156 2.96 -18.84 40.87
CA VAL A 156 4.38 -19.02 40.51
C VAL A 156 5.08 -20.02 41.43
N LYS A 157 4.76 -20.03 42.73
CA LYS A 157 5.39 -20.93 43.71
C LYS A 157 4.97 -22.39 43.50
N GLU A 158 3.71 -22.59 43.12
CA GLU A 158 3.14 -23.91 42.85
C GLU A 158 3.24 -24.33 41.38
N LYS A 159 3.88 -23.51 40.53
CA LYS A 159 4.00 -23.70 39.07
C LYS A 159 2.65 -23.85 38.36
N ILE A 160 1.61 -23.23 38.89
CA ILE A 160 0.29 -23.19 38.27
C ILE A 160 0.27 -21.99 37.32
N PRO A 161 0.12 -22.19 35.99
CA PRO A 161 0.05 -21.08 35.06
C PRO A 161 -1.25 -20.28 35.23
N PRO A 162 -1.24 -18.97 34.93
CA PRO A 162 -2.47 -18.18 34.81
C PRO A 162 -3.43 -18.77 33.78
N LYS A 163 -4.74 -18.59 33.99
CA LYS A 163 -5.76 -18.97 33.00
C LYS A 163 -5.55 -18.19 31.69
N SER A 164 -5.48 -18.93 30.59
CA SER A 164 -5.25 -18.40 29.24
C SER A 164 -6.52 -17.91 28.54
N SER A 165 -7.68 -17.97 29.21
CA SER A 165 -8.94 -17.47 28.68
C SER A 165 -9.67 -16.59 29.69
N LEU A 166 -10.24 -15.50 29.18
CA LEU A 166 -10.98 -14.52 29.95
C LEU A 166 -12.47 -14.67 29.69
N ARG A 167 -13.23 -14.96 30.74
CA ARG A 167 -14.68 -15.07 30.68
C ARG A 167 -15.33 -13.73 31.01
N ILE A 168 -16.03 -13.14 30.04
CA ILE A 168 -16.67 -11.83 30.16
C ILE A 168 -18.07 -11.80 29.51
N PRO A 169 -18.96 -10.88 29.92
CA PRO A 169 -20.17 -10.59 29.17
C PRO A 169 -19.84 -10.19 27.72
N TRP A 170 -20.64 -10.66 26.77
CA TRP A 170 -20.48 -10.37 25.34
C TRP A 170 -20.42 -8.86 25.05
N ARG A 171 -21.23 -8.08 25.77
CA ARG A 171 -21.23 -6.61 25.68
C ARG A 171 -19.89 -5.95 26.03
N TRP A 172 -19.03 -6.61 26.80
CA TRP A 172 -17.71 -6.09 27.16
C TRP A 172 -16.64 -6.48 26.14
N LEU A 173 -16.94 -7.36 25.18
CA LEU A 173 -15.92 -7.81 24.23
C LEU A 173 -15.29 -6.66 23.44
N PRO A 174 -16.03 -5.69 22.88
CA PRO A 174 -15.39 -4.61 22.12
C PRO A 174 -14.45 -3.76 23.00
N ALA A 175 -14.80 -3.59 24.28
CA ALA A 175 -13.92 -2.94 25.25
C ALA A 175 -12.67 -3.77 25.56
N ALA A 176 -12.78 -5.10 25.63
CA ALA A 176 -11.62 -5.97 25.77
C ALA A 176 -10.69 -5.85 24.55
N VAL A 177 -11.25 -5.85 23.34
CA VAL A 177 -10.48 -5.70 22.09
C VAL A 177 -9.84 -4.31 21.99
N CYS A 178 -10.55 -3.27 22.43
CA CYS A 178 -9.99 -1.92 22.56
C CYS A 178 -8.76 -1.90 23.48
N LEU A 179 -8.84 -2.52 24.67
CA LEU A 179 -7.71 -2.60 25.59
C LEU A 179 -6.52 -3.36 25.00
N LEU A 180 -6.75 -4.48 24.30
CA LEU A 180 -5.70 -5.20 23.58
C LEU A 180 -5.00 -4.31 22.54
N GLN A 181 -5.76 -3.45 21.86
CA GLN A 181 -5.19 -2.50 20.91
C GLN A 181 -4.34 -1.43 21.61
N GLU A 182 -4.77 -0.93 22.76
CA GLU A 182 -4.02 0.07 23.53
C GLU A 182 -2.71 -0.44 24.11
N VAL A 183 -2.66 -1.72 24.50
CA VAL A 183 -1.46 -2.36 25.06
C VAL A 183 -0.50 -2.92 23.99
N GLY A 184 -0.87 -2.82 22.70
CA GLY A 184 -0.03 -3.23 21.58
C GLY A 184 -0.07 -4.73 21.28
N GLU A 185 -1.23 -5.37 21.45
CA GLU A 185 -1.46 -6.78 21.11
C GLU A 185 -2.19 -6.87 19.75
N GLU A 186 -1.62 -6.30 18.68
CA GLU A 186 -2.31 -6.12 17.39
C GLU A 186 -2.78 -7.44 16.76
N GLU A 187 -1.97 -8.50 16.85
CA GLU A 187 -2.32 -9.81 16.29
C GLU A 187 -3.55 -10.41 16.99
N LEU A 188 -3.60 -10.32 18.31
CA LEU A 188 -4.74 -10.78 19.12
C LEU A 188 -5.99 -9.94 18.85
N VAL A 189 -5.86 -8.62 18.67
CA VAL A 189 -6.97 -7.75 18.27
C VAL A 189 -7.60 -8.25 16.97
N LEU A 190 -6.78 -8.57 15.97
CA LEU A 190 -7.26 -9.06 14.68
C LEU A 190 -7.84 -10.47 14.76
N GLU A 191 -7.24 -11.36 15.56
CA GLU A 191 -7.76 -12.72 15.79
C GLU A 191 -9.12 -12.70 16.49
N VAL A 192 -9.19 -12.06 17.65
CA VAL A 192 -10.43 -11.96 18.45
C VAL A 192 -11.49 -11.18 17.68
N GLY A 193 -11.13 -10.07 17.03
CA GLY A 193 -12.03 -9.27 16.21
C GLY A 193 -12.63 -10.06 15.05
N ARG A 194 -11.82 -10.83 14.29
CA ARG A 194 -12.32 -11.69 13.20
C ARG A 194 -13.25 -12.78 13.70
N ALA A 195 -12.94 -13.42 14.83
CA ALA A 195 -13.83 -14.41 15.42
C ALA A 195 -15.15 -13.77 15.90
N ALA A 196 -15.08 -12.57 16.46
CA ALA A 196 -16.23 -11.85 16.98
C ALA A 196 -17.23 -11.47 15.88
N ILE A 197 -16.77 -10.91 14.75
CA ILE A 197 -17.65 -10.45 13.66
C ILE A 197 -18.39 -11.59 12.94
N GLN A 198 -17.91 -12.83 13.05
CA GLN A 198 -18.57 -14.00 12.46
C GLN A 198 -19.80 -14.46 13.25
N ARG A 199 -19.99 -13.94 14.48
CA ARG A 199 -21.12 -14.32 15.31
C ARG A 199 -22.40 -13.61 14.90
N THR A 200 -23.53 -14.31 15.00
CA THR A 200 -24.85 -13.79 14.62
C THR A 200 -25.31 -12.61 15.48
N ASP A 201 -24.82 -12.52 16.72
CA ASP A 201 -25.13 -11.48 17.71
C ASP A 201 -24.11 -10.33 17.73
N ALA A 202 -23.17 -10.29 16.77
CA ALA A 202 -22.15 -9.24 16.69
C ALA A 202 -22.67 -7.88 16.23
N LYS A 203 -23.82 -7.84 15.56
CA LYS A 203 -24.37 -6.65 14.90
C LYS A 203 -24.34 -5.36 15.74
N PRO A 204 -24.67 -5.36 17.05
CA PRO A 204 -24.60 -4.14 17.87
C PRO A 204 -23.18 -3.62 18.10
N TYR A 205 -22.17 -4.48 17.96
CA TYR A 205 -20.79 -4.27 18.36
C TYR A 205 -19.82 -4.12 17.18
N ILE A 206 -20.30 -4.34 15.95
CA ILE A 206 -19.49 -4.34 14.73
C ILE A 206 -18.70 -3.05 14.58
N HIS A 207 -19.29 -1.89 14.92
CA HIS A 207 -18.63 -0.60 14.78
C HIS A 207 -17.31 -0.55 15.56
N ASP A 208 -17.36 -0.81 16.86
CA ASP A 208 -16.21 -0.72 17.75
C ASP A 208 -15.20 -1.85 17.50
N LEU A 209 -15.67 -3.06 17.19
CA LEU A 209 -14.79 -4.18 16.82
C LEU A 209 -13.95 -3.86 15.58
N LEU A 210 -14.59 -3.33 14.54
CA LEU A 210 -13.90 -2.95 13.32
C LEU A 210 -12.98 -1.75 13.52
N LEU A 211 -13.35 -0.80 14.38
CA LEU A 211 -12.50 0.32 14.74
C LEU A 211 -11.22 -0.15 15.44
N SER A 212 -11.32 -1.02 16.44
CA SER A 212 -10.13 -1.60 17.10
C SER A 212 -9.26 -2.38 16.13
N MET A 213 -9.86 -3.18 15.23
CA MET A 213 -9.13 -3.90 14.18
C MET A 213 -8.42 -2.94 13.21
N ALA A 214 -9.07 -1.85 12.80
CA ALA A 214 -8.46 -0.86 11.90
C ALA A 214 -7.29 -0.13 12.57
N LEU A 215 -7.43 0.22 13.85
CA LEU A 215 -6.35 0.83 14.64
C LEU A 215 -5.17 -0.14 14.83
N ALA A 216 -5.42 -1.44 15.03
CA ALA A 216 -4.37 -2.45 15.07
C ALA A 216 -3.63 -2.58 13.72
N GLU A 217 -4.34 -2.56 12.59
CA GLU A 217 -3.70 -2.53 11.26
C GLU A 217 -2.87 -1.25 11.06
N CYS A 218 -3.30 -0.09 11.58
CA CYS A 218 -2.48 1.12 11.57
C CYS A 218 -1.20 1.00 12.41
N SER A 219 -1.26 0.35 13.58
CA SER A 219 -0.08 0.04 14.39
C SER A 219 0.89 -0.90 13.65
N ILE A 220 0.37 -1.96 13.00
CA ILE A 220 1.17 -2.86 12.15
C ILE A 220 1.83 -2.08 11.02
N ALA A 221 1.09 -1.17 10.37
CA ALA A 221 1.63 -0.32 9.32
C ALA A 221 2.80 0.52 9.79
N LYS A 222 2.64 1.17 10.95
CA LYS A 222 3.70 1.97 11.60
C LYS A 222 4.95 1.14 11.84
N ILE A 223 4.82 -0.07 12.41
CA ILE A 223 5.95 -0.98 12.65
C ILE A 223 6.63 -1.37 11.32
N GLY A 224 5.85 -1.59 10.25
CA GLY A 224 6.37 -1.87 8.91
C GLY A 224 7.22 -0.71 8.37
N PHE A 225 6.73 0.53 8.49
CA PHE A 225 7.47 1.71 8.05
C PHE A 225 8.75 1.95 8.86
N GLU A 226 8.71 1.77 10.18
CA GLU A 226 9.90 1.86 11.04
C GLU A 226 10.99 0.84 10.65
N LYS A 227 10.58 -0.31 10.09
CA LYS A 227 11.48 -1.36 9.59
C LYS A 227 11.89 -1.19 8.12
N ASN A 228 11.56 -0.05 7.49
CA ASN A 228 11.77 0.21 6.05
C ASN A 228 11.12 -0.84 5.14
N LYS A 229 9.98 -1.40 5.55
CA LYS A 229 9.18 -2.32 4.75
C LYS A 229 7.91 -1.61 4.29
N VAL A 230 8.05 -0.79 3.25
CA VAL A 230 6.96 0.07 2.79
C VAL A 230 5.81 -0.78 2.24
N SER A 231 6.11 -1.88 1.55
CA SER A 231 5.07 -2.78 1.03
C SER A 231 4.21 -3.42 2.13
N GLU A 232 4.83 -3.95 3.20
CA GLU A 232 4.12 -4.53 4.34
C GLU A 232 3.26 -3.48 5.05
N GLY A 233 3.80 -2.28 5.27
CA GLY A 233 3.06 -1.20 5.92
C GLY A 233 1.89 -0.67 5.06
N PHE A 234 2.09 -0.59 3.74
CA PHE A 234 1.06 -0.21 2.79
C PHE A 234 -0.09 -1.22 2.75
N GLU A 235 0.21 -2.53 2.74
CA GLU A 235 -0.80 -3.58 2.80
C GLU A 235 -1.63 -3.52 4.09
N ALA A 236 -1.00 -3.21 5.23
CA ALA A 236 -1.70 -3.03 6.50
C ALA A 236 -2.64 -1.81 6.48
N LEU A 237 -2.19 -0.66 5.97
CA LEU A 237 -3.09 0.49 5.78
C LEU A 237 -4.26 0.20 4.83
N ALA A 238 -4.04 -0.57 3.77
CA ALA A 238 -5.11 -0.98 2.86
C ALA A 238 -6.15 -1.87 3.56
N ARG A 239 -5.72 -2.76 4.47
CA ARG A 239 -6.64 -3.54 5.32
C ARG A 239 -7.40 -2.66 6.30
N ALA A 240 -6.73 -1.69 6.95
CA ALA A 240 -7.38 -0.70 7.81
C ALA A 240 -8.47 0.08 7.05
N GLN A 241 -8.15 0.57 5.85
CA GLN A 241 -9.10 1.25 4.97
C GLN A 241 -10.33 0.37 4.64
N CYS A 242 -10.10 -0.92 4.34
CA CYS A 242 -11.18 -1.87 4.05
C CYS A 242 -12.14 -2.03 5.24
N LEU A 243 -11.60 -2.18 6.45
CA LEU A 243 -12.37 -2.29 7.69
C LEU A 243 -13.23 -1.04 7.92
N LEU A 244 -12.65 0.16 7.80
CA LEU A 244 -13.38 1.42 7.98
C LEU A 244 -14.45 1.64 6.91
N ARG A 245 -14.22 1.19 5.67
CA ARG A 245 -15.21 1.29 4.58
C ARG A 245 -16.36 0.28 4.70
N SER A 246 -16.32 -0.66 5.64
CA SER A 246 -17.41 -1.65 5.78
C SER A 246 -18.66 -1.08 6.45
N THR A 247 -18.54 -0.01 7.23
CA THR A 247 -19.65 0.57 8.02
C THR A 247 -19.84 2.06 7.73
N LYS A 248 -21.09 2.51 7.64
CA LYS A 248 -21.41 3.91 7.31
C LYS A 248 -20.85 4.94 8.31
N SER A 249 -20.89 4.63 9.62
CA SER A 249 -20.36 5.51 10.65
C SER A 249 -18.83 5.65 10.56
N LEU A 250 -18.12 4.55 10.32
CA LEU A 250 -16.67 4.55 10.17
C LEU A 250 -16.20 5.30 8.90
N LYS A 251 -16.99 5.28 7.82
CA LYS A 251 -16.69 6.03 6.58
C LYS A 251 -16.60 7.54 6.74
N GLN A 252 -17.23 8.09 7.78
CA GLN A 252 -17.28 9.54 8.00
C GLN A 252 -16.13 10.03 8.89
N MET A 253 -15.31 9.12 9.41
CA MET A 253 -14.22 9.45 10.31
C MET A 253 -13.06 10.09 9.55
N MET A 254 -12.43 11.08 10.20
CA MET A 254 -11.19 11.69 9.69
C MET A 254 -10.05 10.66 9.54
N LEU A 255 -10.05 9.60 10.36
CA LEU A 255 -9.07 8.52 10.27
C LEU A 255 -9.06 7.88 8.87
N LEU A 256 -10.23 7.64 8.26
CA LEU A 256 -10.30 7.06 6.91
C LEU A 256 -9.65 7.98 5.88
N SER A 257 -9.93 9.30 5.93
CA SER A 257 -9.32 10.25 5.00
C SER A 257 -7.80 10.35 5.17
N GLN A 258 -7.29 10.28 6.41
CA GLN A 258 -5.85 10.28 6.68
C GLN A 258 -5.16 9.02 6.14
N ILE A 259 -5.81 7.85 6.27
CA ILE A 259 -5.31 6.60 5.69
C ILE A 259 -5.31 6.67 4.16
N GLU A 260 -6.37 7.22 3.56
CA GLU A 260 -6.47 7.43 2.10
C GLU A 260 -5.36 8.33 1.58
N GLU A 261 -5.12 9.47 2.23
CA GLU A 261 -4.03 10.39 1.88
C GLU A 261 -2.64 9.71 2.03
N SER A 262 -2.43 8.97 3.12
CA SER A 262 -1.18 8.24 3.35
C SER A 262 -0.94 7.16 2.28
N LEU A 263 -1.99 6.46 1.85
CA LEU A 263 -1.89 5.47 0.78
C LEU A 263 -1.55 6.13 -0.57
N GLU A 264 -2.11 7.30 -0.88
CA GLU A 264 -1.76 8.05 -2.09
C GLU A 264 -0.30 8.51 -2.07
N GLU A 265 0.20 9.00 -0.93
CA GLU A 265 1.59 9.43 -0.75
C GLU A 265 2.58 8.27 -0.86
N LEU A 266 2.27 7.11 -0.28
CA LEU A 266 3.15 5.96 -0.24
C LEU A 266 3.12 5.09 -1.50
N ALA A 267 2.12 5.26 -2.36
CA ALA A 267 1.93 4.43 -3.56
C ALA A 267 3.16 4.37 -4.49
N PRO A 268 3.90 5.47 -4.77
CA PRO A 268 5.11 5.41 -5.60
C PRO A 268 6.21 4.55 -4.97
N ALA A 269 6.50 4.75 -3.67
CA ALA A 269 7.54 4.00 -2.97
C ALA A 269 7.19 2.50 -2.87
N CYS A 270 5.95 2.18 -2.52
CA CYS A 270 5.44 0.81 -2.48
C CYS A 270 5.53 0.13 -3.86
N THR A 271 5.13 0.84 -4.92
CA THR A 271 5.22 0.34 -6.30
C THR A 271 6.66 -0.03 -6.67
N LEU A 272 7.63 0.84 -6.37
CA LEU A 272 9.04 0.54 -6.64
C LEU A 272 9.52 -0.68 -5.85
N GLU A 273 9.25 -0.75 -4.55
CA GLU A 273 9.64 -1.88 -3.70
C GLU A 273 9.13 -3.22 -4.27
N LEU A 274 7.85 -3.28 -4.63
CA LEU A 274 7.23 -4.48 -5.19
C LEU A 274 7.76 -4.85 -6.57
N LEU A 275 8.07 -3.88 -7.43
CA LEU A 275 8.72 -4.14 -8.73
C LEU A 275 10.13 -4.73 -8.57
N GLY A 276 10.79 -4.45 -7.44
CA GLY A 276 12.12 -4.95 -7.10
C GLY A 276 12.16 -6.35 -6.50
N LEU A 277 11.01 -6.97 -6.21
CA LEU A 277 10.95 -8.32 -5.63
C LEU A 277 11.58 -9.37 -6.55
N PRO A 278 12.20 -10.44 -5.98
CA PRO A 278 12.70 -11.55 -6.76
C PRO A 278 11.59 -12.18 -7.62
N ARG A 279 11.96 -12.57 -8.84
CA ARG A 279 11.06 -13.18 -9.83
C ARG A 279 10.81 -14.65 -9.48
N SER A 280 10.02 -14.87 -8.44
CA SER A 280 9.50 -16.19 -8.05
C SER A 280 8.00 -16.28 -8.36
N PRO A 281 7.44 -17.49 -8.57
CA PRO A 281 6.00 -17.65 -8.76
C PRO A 281 5.17 -17.13 -7.58
N GLU A 282 5.73 -17.13 -6.36
CA GLU A 282 5.11 -16.58 -5.15
C GLU A 282 4.90 -15.07 -5.22
N ASN A 283 5.77 -14.35 -5.95
CA ASN A 283 5.67 -12.90 -6.09
C ASN A 283 4.95 -12.46 -7.38
N ALA A 284 4.44 -13.39 -8.18
CA ALA A 284 3.87 -13.10 -9.48
C ALA A 284 2.69 -12.13 -9.40
N ASP A 285 1.77 -12.34 -8.45
CA ASP A 285 0.60 -11.48 -8.30
C ASP A 285 0.93 -10.12 -7.68
N ARG A 286 1.89 -10.07 -6.74
CA ARG A 286 2.42 -8.81 -6.21
C ARG A 286 3.06 -7.97 -7.32
N ARG A 287 3.87 -8.59 -8.19
CA ARG A 287 4.47 -7.92 -9.34
C ARG A 287 3.42 -7.41 -10.32
N ARG A 288 2.41 -8.23 -10.64
CA ARG A 288 1.29 -7.82 -11.52
C ARG A 288 0.56 -6.61 -10.96
N GLY A 289 0.29 -6.62 -9.65
CA GLY A 289 -0.28 -5.50 -8.92
C GLY A 289 0.57 -4.24 -9.01
N ALA A 290 1.88 -4.36 -8.81
CA ALA A 290 2.81 -3.23 -8.90
C ALA A 290 2.87 -2.64 -10.32
N ILE A 291 2.83 -3.47 -11.36
CA ILE A 291 2.76 -3.00 -12.75
C ILE A 291 1.44 -2.25 -13.01
N ALA A 292 0.31 -2.76 -12.50
CA ALA A 292 -0.96 -2.06 -12.61
C ALA A 292 -0.94 -0.72 -11.87
N ALA A 293 -0.31 -0.66 -10.69
CA ALA A 293 -0.14 0.57 -9.94
C ALA A 293 0.74 1.59 -10.67
N LEU A 294 1.86 1.13 -11.25
CA LEU A 294 2.72 1.97 -12.09
C LEU A 294 1.94 2.56 -13.27
N ARG A 295 1.12 1.76 -13.95
CA ARG A 295 0.28 2.25 -15.07
C ARG A 295 -0.68 3.34 -14.63
N GLU A 296 -1.31 3.20 -13.47
CA GLU A 296 -2.19 4.25 -12.97
C GLU A 296 -1.40 5.51 -12.61
N LEU A 297 -0.29 5.39 -11.88
CA LEU A 297 0.52 6.54 -11.51
C LEU A 297 0.93 7.30 -12.78
N LEU A 298 1.38 6.59 -13.82
CA LEU A 298 1.70 7.20 -15.11
C LEU A 298 0.48 7.82 -15.79
N ARG A 299 -0.69 7.18 -15.75
CA ARG A 299 -1.95 7.75 -16.26
C ARG A 299 -2.25 9.08 -15.57
N GLN A 300 -2.10 9.15 -14.25
CA GLN A 300 -2.33 10.36 -13.46
C GLN A 300 -1.28 11.43 -13.68
N GLY A 301 -0.02 11.06 -13.91
CA GLY A 301 1.05 12.01 -14.21
C GLY A 301 0.93 12.63 -15.60
N LEU A 302 0.54 11.82 -16.59
CA LEU A 302 0.41 12.26 -17.99
C LEU A 302 -0.86 13.05 -18.25
N ASP A 303 -1.90 12.84 -17.44
CA ASP A 303 -3.17 13.56 -17.54
C ASP A 303 -3.03 14.98 -16.94
N VAL A 304 -3.62 15.97 -17.63
CA VAL A 304 -3.47 17.40 -17.33
C VAL A 304 -4.29 17.81 -16.10
N GLU A 305 -5.35 17.07 -15.80
CA GLU A 305 -6.35 17.43 -14.79
C GLU A 305 -6.20 16.69 -13.46
N SER A 306 -5.39 15.62 -13.41
CA SER A 306 -5.17 14.83 -12.21
C SER A 306 -3.96 15.29 -11.41
N SER A 307 -4.13 15.43 -10.10
CA SER A 307 -3.01 15.54 -9.17
C SER A 307 -2.40 14.16 -8.93
N CYS A 308 -1.09 14.04 -9.11
CA CYS A 308 -0.31 12.87 -8.71
C CYS A 308 0.70 13.29 -7.62
N GLN A 309 0.90 12.46 -6.60
CA GLN A 309 1.82 12.74 -5.48
C GLN A 309 3.30 12.44 -5.80
N VAL A 310 3.61 12.02 -7.04
CA VAL A 310 5.00 11.80 -7.46
C VAL A 310 5.74 13.13 -7.62
N GLN A 311 6.72 13.38 -6.76
CA GLN A 311 7.49 14.63 -6.74
C GLN A 311 8.59 14.67 -7.82
N ASP A 312 9.36 13.58 -7.98
CA ASP A 312 10.46 13.46 -8.94
C ASP A 312 10.16 12.37 -9.97
N TRP A 313 9.43 12.76 -11.02
CA TRP A 313 9.05 11.87 -12.11
C TRP A 313 10.24 11.24 -12.84
N PRO A 314 11.27 11.99 -13.27
CA PRO A 314 12.44 11.39 -13.94
C PRO A 314 13.11 10.29 -13.12
N SER A 315 13.36 10.52 -11.84
CA SER A 315 13.97 9.51 -10.97
C SER A 315 13.05 8.32 -10.73
N PHE A 316 11.77 8.58 -10.42
CA PHE A 316 10.77 7.53 -10.18
C PHE A 316 10.61 6.60 -11.40
N LEU A 317 10.37 7.16 -12.59
CA LEU A 317 10.13 6.37 -13.79
C LEU A 317 11.38 5.63 -14.23
N SER A 318 12.56 6.28 -14.19
CA SER A 318 13.83 5.59 -14.47
C SER A 318 14.05 4.39 -13.55
N GLN A 319 13.83 4.55 -12.24
CA GLN A 319 13.92 3.45 -11.28
C GLN A 319 12.91 2.34 -11.56
N ALA A 320 11.68 2.69 -11.94
CA ALA A 320 10.64 1.73 -12.27
C ALA A 320 11.02 0.93 -13.53
N LEU A 321 11.39 1.61 -14.62
CA LEU A 321 11.77 0.97 -15.89
C LEU A 321 12.97 0.02 -15.71
N ASN A 322 13.94 0.37 -14.84
CA ASN A 322 15.09 -0.50 -14.55
C ASN A 322 14.72 -1.80 -13.82
N ARG A 323 13.53 -1.87 -13.20
CA ARG A 323 13.01 -3.07 -12.52
C ARG A 323 12.08 -3.89 -13.41
N LEU A 324 11.73 -3.39 -14.61
CA LEU A 324 10.86 -4.05 -15.58
C LEU A 324 11.62 -4.92 -16.57
N LEU A 325 10.91 -5.89 -17.16
CA LEU A 325 11.33 -6.64 -18.34
C LEU A 325 11.12 -5.80 -19.60
N ALA A 326 11.85 -6.09 -20.68
CA ALA A 326 11.66 -5.41 -21.96
C ALA A 326 10.19 -5.50 -22.47
N SER A 327 9.54 -6.66 -22.28
CA SER A 327 8.12 -6.82 -22.59
C SER A 327 7.22 -5.93 -21.74
N GLU A 328 7.49 -5.84 -20.44
CA GLU A 328 6.70 -4.99 -19.52
C GLU A 328 6.92 -3.50 -19.80
N VAL A 329 8.13 -3.09 -20.18
CA VAL A 329 8.43 -1.71 -20.61
C VAL A 329 7.64 -1.37 -21.87
N VAL A 330 7.64 -2.24 -22.89
CA VAL A 330 6.86 -2.02 -24.11
C VAL A 330 5.37 -1.92 -23.81
N ASP A 331 4.87 -2.72 -22.86
CA ASP A 331 3.44 -2.79 -22.52
C ASP A 331 2.98 -1.74 -21.49
N ILE A 332 3.88 -0.96 -20.88
CA ILE A 332 3.49 -0.01 -19.82
C ILE A 332 2.79 1.23 -20.37
N LEU A 333 3.17 1.68 -21.57
CA LEU A 333 2.70 2.90 -22.21
C LEU A 333 2.61 2.72 -23.73
N PRO A 334 1.72 3.44 -24.43
CA PRO A 334 1.70 3.51 -25.88
C PRO A 334 2.82 4.45 -26.39
N TRP A 335 4.07 3.97 -26.32
CA TRP A 335 5.27 4.78 -26.57
C TRP A 335 5.34 5.42 -27.96
N ASP A 336 4.80 4.77 -28.98
CA ASP A 336 4.70 5.29 -30.35
C ASP A 336 3.79 6.51 -30.45
N ASN A 337 2.61 6.44 -29.83
CA ASN A 337 1.68 7.57 -29.75
C ASN A 337 2.30 8.74 -28.99
N LEU A 338 2.99 8.45 -27.87
CA LEU A 338 3.70 9.46 -27.08
C LEU A 338 4.84 10.12 -27.87
N ALA A 339 5.60 9.33 -28.64
CA ALA A 339 6.65 9.86 -29.51
C ALA A 339 6.07 10.80 -30.59
N MET A 340 4.94 10.44 -31.20
CA MET A 340 4.27 11.29 -32.18
C MET A 340 3.75 12.60 -31.57
N ALA A 341 3.15 12.53 -30.36
CA ALA A 341 2.72 13.71 -29.62
C ALA A 341 3.90 14.63 -29.27
N ARG A 342 5.04 14.08 -28.82
CA ARG A 342 6.24 14.82 -28.41
C ARG A 342 6.92 15.59 -29.55
N LYS A 343 6.75 15.15 -30.81
CA LYS A 343 7.19 15.90 -32.01
C LYS A 343 6.48 17.26 -32.10
N ASN A 344 5.23 17.37 -31.63
CA ASN A 344 4.48 18.62 -31.61
C ASN A 344 4.74 19.43 -30.31
N LYS A 345 5.85 20.18 -30.30
CA LYS A 345 6.32 20.98 -29.14
C LYS A 345 5.30 21.99 -28.57
N LYS A 346 4.25 22.33 -29.32
CA LYS A 346 3.25 23.34 -28.93
C LYS A 346 2.03 22.76 -28.21
N SER A 347 1.85 21.43 -28.21
CA SER A 347 0.72 20.80 -27.51
C SER A 347 0.95 20.78 -25.99
N ILE A 348 -0.11 21.03 -25.21
CA ILE A 348 -0.11 20.87 -23.75
C ILE A 348 0.26 19.44 -23.34
N GLU A 349 -0.20 18.46 -24.12
CA GLU A 349 0.11 17.05 -23.93
C GLU A 349 1.62 16.81 -24.03
N SER A 350 2.29 17.45 -25.00
CA SER A 350 3.76 17.35 -25.12
C SER A 350 4.49 18.01 -23.96
N GLN A 351 3.94 19.09 -23.38
CA GLN A 351 4.57 19.77 -22.25
C GLN A 351 4.50 18.91 -20.98
N ASN A 352 3.34 18.33 -20.69
CA ASN A 352 3.18 17.43 -19.54
C ASN A 352 3.99 16.15 -19.69
N GLN A 353 4.00 15.55 -20.88
CA GLN A 353 4.84 14.40 -21.19
C GLN A 353 6.33 14.65 -20.92
N ARG A 354 6.84 15.87 -21.12
CA ARG A 354 8.26 16.20 -20.87
C ARG A 354 8.61 16.30 -19.39
N VAL A 355 7.63 16.59 -18.53
CA VAL A 355 7.82 16.59 -17.08
C VAL A 355 7.87 15.16 -16.55
N VAL A 356 6.99 14.29 -17.06
CA VAL A 356 6.85 12.90 -16.60
C VAL A 356 7.87 11.96 -17.21
N ILE A 357 8.10 12.10 -18.52
CA ILE A 357 8.92 11.20 -19.34
C ILE A 357 10.09 12.00 -19.91
N ASP A 358 11.26 11.79 -19.33
CA ASP A 358 12.51 12.38 -19.77
C ASP A 358 13.14 11.62 -20.95
N PHE A 359 14.29 12.11 -21.42
CA PHE A 359 15.08 11.45 -22.46
C PHE A 359 15.43 10.01 -22.09
N THR A 360 15.91 9.80 -20.85
CA THR A 360 16.38 8.51 -20.36
C THR A 360 15.29 7.45 -20.47
N CYS A 361 14.07 7.79 -20.08
CA CYS A 361 12.92 6.89 -20.16
C CYS A 361 12.55 6.54 -21.61
N PHE A 362 12.57 7.51 -22.52
CA PHE A 362 12.36 7.24 -23.95
C PHE A 362 13.48 6.39 -24.57
N TYR A 363 14.72 6.61 -24.16
CA TYR A 363 15.85 5.80 -24.62
C TYR A 363 15.72 4.35 -24.11
N MET A 364 15.37 4.15 -22.85
CA MET A 364 15.07 2.80 -22.32
C MET A 364 13.93 2.12 -23.07
N ALA A 365 12.87 2.86 -23.41
CA ALA A 365 11.77 2.34 -24.22
C ALA A 365 12.24 1.95 -25.63
N LEU A 366 13.06 2.79 -26.29
CA LEU A 366 13.67 2.48 -27.59
C LEU A 366 14.44 1.15 -27.54
N ILE A 367 15.35 1.01 -26.59
CA ILE A 367 16.15 -0.21 -26.44
C ILE A 367 15.27 -1.42 -26.12
N ALA A 368 14.23 -1.27 -25.30
CA ALA A 368 13.28 -2.34 -25.00
C ALA A 368 12.50 -2.81 -26.24
N HIS A 369 12.05 -1.89 -27.10
CA HIS A 369 11.37 -2.24 -28.36
C HIS A 369 12.31 -2.95 -29.33
N ILE A 370 13.57 -2.51 -29.46
CA ILE A 370 14.58 -3.17 -30.29
C ILE A 370 14.84 -4.59 -29.77
N ALA A 371 15.13 -4.73 -28.48
CA ALA A 371 15.45 -6.01 -27.86
C ALA A 371 14.29 -7.01 -27.96
N LEU A 372 13.07 -6.56 -27.65
CA LEU A 372 11.87 -7.40 -27.74
C LEU A 372 11.52 -7.73 -29.19
N GLY A 373 11.56 -6.74 -30.10
CA GLY A 373 11.28 -6.94 -31.52
C GLY A 373 12.24 -7.92 -32.17
N PHE A 374 13.54 -7.80 -31.88
CA PHE A 374 14.56 -8.71 -32.39
C PHE A 374 14.38 -10.13 -31.84
N SER A 375 14.26 -10.27 -30.51
CA SER A 375 14.14 -11.60 -29.87
C SER A 375 12.85 -12.32 -30.24
N SER A 376 11.74 -11.59 -30.44
CA SER A 376 10.44 -12.16 -30.83
C SER A 376 10.21 -12.21 -32.34
N ARG A 377 11.16 -11.70 -33.16
CA ARG A 377 11.05 -11.57 -34.62
C ARG A 377 9.80 -10.78 -35.06
N GLN A 378 9.43 -9.76 -34.30
CA GLN A 378 8.29 -8.88 -34.59
C GLN A 378 8.79 -7.57 -35.21
N THR A 379 8.60 -7.42 -36.51
CA THR A 379 9.00 -6.21 -37.26
C THR A 379 8.22 -4.97 -36.80
N ASP A 380 6.97 -5.13 -36.35
CA ASP A 380 6.13 -4.03 -35.87
C ASP A 380 6.75 -3.30 -34.68
N LEU A 381 7.38 -4.05 -33.76
CA LEU A 381 8.11 -3.47 -32.62
C LEU A 381 9.34 -2.69 -33.08
N ILE A 382 10.03 -3.16 -34.13
CA ILE A 382 11.17 -2.44 -34.72
C ILE A 382 10.71 -1.16 -35.45
N ILE A 383 9.55 -1.17 -36.10
CA ILE A 383 8.95 0.03 -36.70
C ILE A 383 8.61 1.06 -35.62
N LYS A 384 8.05 0.61 -34.48
CA LYS A 384 7.79 1.48 -33.32
C LYS A 384 9.09 2.01 -32.71
N ALA A 385 10.12 1.18 -32.57
CA ALA A 385 11.45 1.60 -32.13
C ALA A 385 12.01 2.72 -33.03
N LYS A 386 11.96 2.54 -34.35
CA LYS A 386 12.38 3.57 -35.32
C LYS A 386 11.61 4.88 -35.11
N THR A 387 10.29 4.82 -34.92
CA THR A 387 9.45 6.00 -34.66
C THR A 387 9.88 6.76 -33.40
N ILE A 388 10.20 6.03 -32.33
CA ILE A 388 10.72 6.60 -31.08
C ILE A 388 12.11 7.24 -31.31
N CYS A 389 13.00 6.55 -32.01
CA CYS A 389 14.35 7.03 -32.34
C CYS A 389 14.31 8.36 -33.12
N GLU A 390 13.50 8.42 -34.18
CA GLU A 390 13.31 9.64 -34.98
C GLU A 390 12.74 10.80 -34.13
N CYS A 391 11.83 10.51 -33.20
CA CYS A 391 11.32 11.51 -32.26
C CYS A 391 12.44 12.08 -31.39
N LEU A 392 13.29 11.23 -30.82
CA LEU A 392 14.41 11.69 -29.98
C LEU A 392 15.40 12.56 -30.76
N ILE A 393 15.80 12.12 -31.95
CA ILE A 393 16.69 12.90 -32.85
C ILE A 393 16.07 14.27 -33.17
N THR A 394 14.80 14.30 -33.57
CA THR A 394 14.12 15.54 -34.00
C THR A 394 13.83 16.49 -32.85
N SER A 395 13.41 15.95 -31.70
CA SER A 395 12.89 16.75 -30.59
C SER A 395 13.99 17.28 -29.66
N GLU A 396 15.08 16.51 -29.48
CA GLU A 396 16.17 16.78 -28.52
C GLU A 396 17.54 16.99 -29.18
N GLY A 397 17.70 16.66 -30.48
CA GLY A 397 18.95 16.89 -31.21
C GLY A 397 20.06 15.88 -30.89
N THR A 398 19.72 14.75 -30.28
CA THR A 398 20.67 13.71 -29.88
C THR A 398 21.17 12.91 -31.08
N ASP A 399 22.47 12.57 -31.09
CA ASP A 399 23.06 11.71 -32.11
C ASP A 399 22.76 10.23 -31.81
N LEU A 400 21.66 9.71 -32.37
CA LEU A 400 21.23 8.31 -32.28
C LEU A 400 21.39 7.58 -33.63
N LYS A 401 22.39 7.97 -34.44
CA LYS A 401 22.60 7.40 -35.77
C LYS A 401 22.86 5.89 -35.77
N LEU A 402 23.47 5.37 -34.69
CA LEU A 402 23.73 3.93 -34.56
C LEU A 402 22.42 3.17 -34.37
N GLU A 403 21.58 3.61 -33.43
CA GLU A 403 20.27 3.03 -33.17
C GLU A 403 19.36 3.12 -34.39
N GLU A 404 19.38 4.25 -35.09
CA GLU A 404 18.63 4.45 -36.35
C GLU A 404 19.09 3.47 -37.44
N ALA A 405 20.41 3.40 -37.70
CA ALA A 405 20.97 2.48 -38.67
C ALA A 405 20.67 1.01 -38.32
N PHE A 406 20.72 0.67 -37.02
CA PHE A 406 20.38 -0.67 -36.55
C PHE A 406 18.90 -1.00 -36.76
N CYS A 407 17.98 -0.06 -36.52
CA CYS A 407 16.57 -0.25 -36.84
C CYS A 407 16.35 -0.47 -38.34
N LEU A 408 17.01 0.31 -39.21
CA LEU A 408 16.94 0.14 -40.66
C LEU A 408 17.45 -1.23 -41.12
N PHE A 409 18.58 -1.67 -40.55
CA PHE A 409 19.14 -3.00 -40.79
C PHE A 409 18.14 -4.11 -40.44
N LEU A 410 17.57 -4.07 -39.23
CA LEU A 410 16.60 -5.07 -38.76
C LEU A 410 15.31 -5.10 -39.59
N LEU A 411 14.96 -3.99 -40.25
CA LEU A 411 13.80 -3.90 -41.16
C LEU A 411 14.14 -4.28 -42.61
N GLY A 412 15.42 -4.54 -42.93
CA GLY A 412 15.87 -4.74 -44.32
C GLY A 412 15.68 -3.50 -45.20
N GLN A 413 15.65 -2.31 -44.61
CA GLN A 413 15.46 -1.03 -45.32
C GLN A 413 16.81 -0.41 -45.67
N GLY A 414 17.22 -0.54 -46.93
CA GLY A 414 18.49 -0.03 -47.47
C GLY A 414 19.39 -1.15 -48.02
N SER A 415 20.49 -0.80 -48.68
CA SER A 415 21.46 -1.83 -49.08
C SER A 415 22.24 -2.29 -47.85
N GLU A 416 22.32 -3.61 -47.65
CA GLU A 416 22.98 -4.22 -46.49
C GLU A 416 24.42 -3.70 -46.33
N ALA A 417 25.12 -3.52 -47.46
CA ALA A 417 26.47 -2.97 -47.50
C ALA A 417 26.53 -1.52 -46.99
N GLU A 418 25.62 -0.63 -47.41
CA GLU A 418 25.60 0.77 -46.95
C GLU A 418 25.30 0.90 -45.46
N ILE A 419 24.42 0.04 -44.92
CA ILE A 419 24.05 0.09 -43.50
C ILE A 419 25.19 -0.46 -42.64
N ILE A 420 25.82 -1.56 -43.05
CA ILE A 420 26.99 -2.13 -42.36
C ILE A 420 28.17 -1.14 -42.40
N GLU A 421 28.42 -0.51 -43.55
CA GLU A 421 29.47 0.50 -43.67
C GLU A 421 29.19 1.70 -42.75
N LYS A 422 27.95 2.20 -42.70
CA LYS A 422 27.55 3.25 -41.75
C LYS A 422 27.75 2.85 -40.30
N LEU A 423 27.39 1.62 -39.91
CA LEU A 423 27.60 1.12 -38.56
C LEU A 423 29.10 1.05 -38.20
N GLN A 424 29.93 0.52 -39.11
CA GLN A 424 31.39 0.44 -38.92
C GLN A 424 32.06 1.82 -38.82
N GLN A 425 31.61 2.78 -39.65
CA GLN A 425 32.09 4.16 -39.58
C GLN A 425 31.72 4.83 -38.26
N LEU A 426 30.50 4.62 -37.75
CA LEU A 426 30.04 5.17 -36.48
C LEU A 426 30.80 4.57 -35.29
N GLU A 427 31.05 3.25 -35.29
CA GLU A 427 31.86 2.57 -34.26
C GLU A 427 33.30 3.11 -34.24
N SER A 428 33.92 3.27 -35.42
CA SER A 428 35.28 3.80 -35.58
C SER A 428 35.40 5.24 -35.09
N ASN A 429 34.35 6.05 -35.26
CA ASN A 429 34.30 7.44 -34.81
C ASN A 429 34.06 7.55 -33.29
N SER A 430 33.26 6.66 -32.71
CA SER A 430 33.00 6.61 -31.27
C SER A 430 34.26 6.26 -30.47
N ASN A 431 35.06 5.30 -30.96
CA ASN A 431 36.36 4.93 -30.38
C ASN A 431 37.46 6.01 -30.54
N ARG A 432 37.18 7.10 -31.28
CA ARG A 432 38.12 8.20 -31.53
C ARG A 432 37.84 9.44 -30.67
N ALA A 433 36.70 9.50 -29.98
CA ALA A 433 36.36 10.58 -29.05
C ALA A 433 37.03 10.31 -27.69
N PRO A 434 37.86 11.22 -27.15
CA PRO A 434 38.45 11.02 -25.83
C PRO A 434 37.37 11.10 -24.74
N GLN A 435 37.40 10.12 -23.84
CA GLN A 435 36.68 10.12 -22.56
C GLN A 435 37.01 11.41 -21.79
N ASN A 436 36.19 12.43 -21.93
CA ASN A 436 36.22 13.63 -21.11
C ASN A 436 34.80 14.11 -20.86
N SER A 437 34.08 13.44 -19.96
CA SER A 437 33.31 14.10 -18.90
C SER A 437 32.57 13.07 -18.06
N ILE A 438 32.50 13.36 -16.75
CA ILE A 438 31.87 12.61 -15.65
C ILE A 438 32.84 11.64 -14.93
N ALA A 439 33.89 12.21 -14.36
CA ALA A 439 34.47 11.78 -13.08
C ALA A 439 34.50 13.01 -12.17
N GLY A 440 34.07 12.83 -10.91
CA GLY A 440 33.72 13.89 -9.97
C GLY A 440 34.84 14.91 -9.71
N LYS A 441 34.42 16.16 -9.47
CA LYS A 441 35.26 17.16 -8.81
C LYS A 441 35.47 16.73 -7.35
N GLU A 442 36.54 16.00 -7.07
CA GLU A 442 37.16 16.05 -5.75
C GLU A 442 37.85 17.41 -5.60
N LYS A 443 37.37 18.21 -4.66
CA LYS A 443 38.10 19.37 -4.14
C LYS A 443 39.31 18.84 -3.37
N LEU A 444 40.52 18.92 -3.93
CA LEU A 444 41.73 18.93 -3.12
C LEU A 444 42.09 20.38 -2.76
N SER A 445 42.00 20.65 -1.46
CA SER A 445 42.52 21.81 -0.76
C SER A 445 44.02 21.98 -1.02
N SER A 446 44.40 23.19 -1.42
CA SER A 446 45.79 23.66 -1.48
C SER A 446 46.37 23.80 -0.07
N SER A 447 47.33 22.94 0.28
CA SER A 447 48.28 23.18 1.36
C SER A 447 49.66 23.44 0.74
N SER A 448 50.07 24.70 0.71
CA SER A 448 51.46 25.09 0.45
C SER A 448 52.00 25.81 1.68
N THR A 449 52.69 25.07 2.53
CA THR A 449 53.59 25.57 3.55
C THR A 449 54.92 25.93 2.88
N ASN A 450 55.39 27.17 3.01
CA ASN A 450 56.58 27.50 3.82
C ASN A 450 57.20 28.88 3.50
N SER A 451 57.38 29.63 4.60
CA SER A 451 58.50 30.50 4.99
C SER A 451 59.02 31.58 4.02
N SER A 452 59.00 32.84 4.48
CA SER A 452 60.19 33.65 4.83
C SER A 452 59.81 35.08 5.24
N LEU A 453 60.42 35.54 6.35
CA LEU A 453 60.45 36.90 6.94
C LEU A 453 59.22 37.42 7.69
#